data_AF-A0A356KJH3-F1
#
_entry.id   AF-A0A356KJH3-F1
#
_cell.length_a   1.000
_cell.length_b   1.000
_cell.length_c   1.000
_cell.angle_alpha   90.00
_cell.angle_beta   90.00
_cell.angle_gamma   90.00
#
_symmetry.space_group_name_H-M   'P 1'
#
loop_
_entity.id
_entity.type
_entity.pdbx_description
1 polymer ?
#
loop_
_entity_poly.entity_id
_entity_poly.type
_entity_poly.pdbx_seq_one_letter_code
_entity_poly.pdbx_strand_id
1 'polypeptide(L)'
;MIDWSALADELGLELLQLSLEDGVRIGYLAERGLDPDQAESLPPAQRKELGHALKAVSMLAGLAGMALGGLSLAKANLLRGEYQGLRAHVFQRRGEHPSIGISLRFAAPVGCGLRIVREGLHHKLGKLLRLTQDLQLADPELDPLVLIQAEDESRARDWLANEALRAELLQLFQLSEGVEVLDWGLRYDEPGETINAGRARAILDAMANVAASAGQ
;
A
#
# COMPACT_ATOMS: atom_id res chain seq x y z
N MET A 1 11.87 17.77 -8.09
CA MET A 1 12.64 16.65 -7.52
C MET A 1 12.34 16.61 -6.02
N ILE A 2 11.96 15.45 -5.48
CA ILE A 2 11.65 15.32 -4.04
C ILE A 2 12.95 15.47 -3.23
N ASP A 3 12.92 16.31 -2.19
CA ASP A 3 13.93 16.31 -1.13
C ASP A 3 13.57 15.20 -0.13
N TRP A 4 14.17 14.03 -0.33
CA TRP A 4 13.87 12.84 0.46
C TRP A 4 14.35 12.94 1.90
N SER A 5 15.42 13.70 2.16
CA SER A 5 15.92 13.92 3.50
C SER A 5 14.96 14.83 4.29
N ALA A 6 14.53 15.93 3.67
CA ALA A 6 13.53 16.80 4.29
C ALA A 6 12.19 16.07 4.55
N LEU A 7 11.78 15.20 3.62
CA LEU A 7 10.59 14.36 3.80
C LEU A 7 10.77 13.34 4.93
N ALA A 8 11.94 12.72 5.04
CA ALA A 8 12.28 11.79 6.12
C ALA A 8 12.18 12.47 7.49
N ASP A 9 12.82 13.64 7.63
CA ASP A 9 12.83 14.43 8.87
C ASP A 9 11.41 14.86 9.26
N GLU A 10 10.62 15.35 8.29
CA GLU A 10 9.25 15.79 8.52
C GLU A 10 8.34 14.62 8.95
N LEU A 11 8.53 13.43 8.39
CA LEU A 11 7.71 12.26 8.71
C LEU A 11 8.24 11.45 9.90
N GLY A 12 9.44 11.75 10.40
CA GLY A 12 10.12 10.93 11.41
C GLY A 12 10.47 9.53 10.90
N LEU A 13 10.69 9.36 9.60
CA LEU A 13 11.02 8.09 8.96
C LEU A 13 12.50 8.04 8.58
N GLU A 14 13.06 6.84 8.51
CA GLU A 14 14.44 6.63 8.06
C GLU A 14 14.52 6.60 6.54
N LEU A 15 15.40 7.41 5.95
CA LEU A 15 15.71 7.35 4.52
C LEU A 15 16.71 6.23 4.22
N LEU A 16 16.25 5.24 3.48
CA LEU A 16 17.05 4.16 2.92
C LEU A 16 17.32 4.41 1.43
N GLN A 17 18.60 4.45 1.07
CA GLN A 17 19.05 4.46 -0.32
C GLN A 17 19.40 3.05 -0.76
N LEU A 18 18.49 2.45 -1.55
CA LEU A 18 18.60 1.06 -1.96
C LEU A 18 19.06 0.95 -3.40
N SER A 19 19.64 -0.21 -3.76
CA SER A 19 19.75 -0.57 -5.17
C SER A 19 18.36 -0.59 -5.81
N LEU A 20 18.25 -0.37 -7.13
CA LEU A 20 16.97 -0.45 -7.82
C LEU A 20 16.28 -1.80 -7.56
N GLU A 21 17.07 -2.88 -7.57
CA GLU A 21 16.57 -4.23 -7.32
C GLU A 21 15.99 -4.38 -5.92
N ASP A 22 16.72 -3.94 -4.89
CA ASP A 22 16.26 -4.01 -3.50
C ASP A 22 15.05 -3.10 -3.26
N GLY A 23 15.05 -1.89 -3.83
CA GLY A 23 13.92 -0.96 -3.73
C GLY A 23 12.65 -1.51 -4.38
N VAL A 24 12.76 -2.09 -5.57
CA VAL A 24 11.63 -2.71 -6.25
C VAL A 24 11.16 -3.96 -5.49
N ARG A 25 12.09 -4.78 -4.95
CA ARG A 25 11.74 -5.92 -4.10
C ARG A 25 10.98 -5.48 -2.85
N ILE A 26 11.45 -4.46 -2.13
CA ILE A 26 10.75 -3.96 -0.93
C ILE A 26 9.40 -3.36 -1.29
N GLY A 27 9.31 -2.58 -2.37
CA GLY A 27 8.03 -2.08 -2.88
C GLY A 27 7.04 -3.20 -3.19
N TYR A 28 7.50 -4.25 -3.88
CA TYR A 28 6.68 -5.42 -4.21
C TYR A 28 6.22 -6.21 -2.98
N LEU A 29 7.08 -6.32 -1.96
CA LEU A 29 6.72 -6.95 -0.69
C LEU A 29 5.72 -6.08 0.08
N ALA A 30 5.93 -4.77 0.14
CA ALA A 30 5.00 -3.82 0.74
C ALA A 30 3.62 -3.88 0.06
N GLU A 31 3.56 -4.00 -1.27
CA GLU A 31 2.31 -4.22 -2.01
C GLU A 31 1.56 -5.51 -1.65
N ARG A 32 2.25 -6.47 -1.02
CA ARG A 32 1.68 -7.74 -0.57
C ARG A 32 1.52 -7.81 0.95
N GLY A 33 1.77 -6.71 1.67
CA GLY A 33 1.73 -6.76 3.13
C GLY A 33 2.80 -7.66 3.71
N LEU A 34 3.97 -7.71 3.07
CA LEU A 34 5.12 -8.46 3.55
C LEU A 34 6.24 -7.48 3.88
N ASP A 35 6.81 -7.64 5.08
CA ASP A 35 8.13 -7.10 5.38
C ASP A 35 9.21 -8.03 4.76
N PRO A 36 10.37 -7.53 4.30
CA PRO A 36 11.53 -8.35 3.98
C PRO A 36 11.78 -9.51 4.95
N ASP A 37 11.67 -9.26 6.25
CA ASP A 37 11.90 -10.28 7.28
C ASP A 37 10.80 -11.36 7.30
N GLN A 38 9.57 -10.97 6.95
CA GLN A 38 8.43 -11.89 6.85
C GLN A 38 8.49 -12.74 5.58
N ALA A 39 9.00 -12.18 4.48
CA ALA A 39 9.17 -12.91 3.21
C ALA A 39 10.03 -14.17 3.38
N GLU A 40 11.04 -14.11 4.24
CA GLU A 40 11.92 -15.25 4.55
C GLU A 40 11.24 -16.31 5.43
N SER A 41 10.24 -15.90 6.21
CA SER A 41 9.46 -16.77 7.10
C SER A 41 8.28 -17.49 6.41
N LEU A 42 7.95 -17.15 5.17
CA LEU A 42 6.81 -17.73 4.45
C LEU A 42 6.95 -19.26 4.26
N PRO A 43 5.85 -20.01 4.10
CA PRO A 43 5.90 -21.43 3.72
C PRO A 43 6.73 -21.66 2.44
N PRO A 44 7.44 -22.79 2.29
CA PRO A 44 8.35 -23.02 1.15
C PRO A 44 7.71 -22.83 -0.24
N ALA A 45 6.44 -23.20 -0.40
CA ALA A 45 5.70 -23.02 -1.65
C ALA A 45 5.48 -21.52 -1.97
N GLN A 46 5.07 -20.74 -0.97
CA GLN A 46 4.88 -19.28 -1.10
C GLN A 46 6.20 -18.55 -1.26
N ARG A 47 7.27 -18.97 -0.57
CA ARG A 47 8.64 -18.47 -0.80
C ARG A 47 9.10 -18.72 -2.22
N LYS A 48 8.81 -19.89 -2.78
CA LYS A 48 9.18 -20.23 -4.16
C LYS A 48 8.45 -19.32 -5.14
N GLU A 49 7.13 -19.19 -5.01
CA GLU A 49 6.32 -18.31 -5.86
C GLU A 49 6.76 -16.83 -5.74
N LEU A 50 6.97 -16.36 -4.51
CA LEU A 50 7.49 -15.03 -4.23
C LEU A 50 8.88 -14.84 -4.83
N GLY A 51 9.76 -15.84 -4.73
CA GLY A 51 11.09 -15.83 -5.32
C GLY A 51 11.06 -15.78 -6.85
N HIS A 52 10.14 -16.50 -7.51
CA HIS A 52 9.93 -16.41 -8.96
C HIS A 52 9.45 -15.01 -9.37
N ALA A 53 8.51 -14.45 -8.62
CA ALA A 53 7.97 -13.14 -8.93
C ALA A 53 8.98 -12.02 -8.66
N LEU A 54 9.70 -12.06 -7.53
CA LEU A 54 10.80 -11.14 -7.23
C LEU A 54 11.89 -11.24 -8.28
N LYS A 55 12.26 -12.44 -8.73
CA LYS A 55 13.26 -12.62 -9.79
C LYS A 55 12.79 -12.04 -11.13
N ALA A 56 11.52 -12.21 -11.49
CA ALA A 56 10.95 -11.59 -12.70
C ALA A 56 10.96 -10.05 -12.61
N VAL A 57 10.64 -9.51 -11.43
CA VAL A 57 10.64 -8.08 -11.14
C VAL A 57 12.06 -7.51 -11.16
N SER A 58 13.04 -8.20 -10.57
CA SER A 58 14.47 -7.87 -10.65
C SER A 58 15.00 -7.88 -12.09
N MET A 59 14.62 -8.87 -12.90
CA MET A 59 15.01 -8.93 -14.32
C MET A 59 14.44 -7.75 -15.12
N LEU A 60 13.20 -7.36 -14.87
CA LEU A 60 12.59 -6.18 -15.50
C LEU A 60 13.29 -4.88 -15.06
N ALA A 61 13.64 -4.75 -13.78
CA ALA A 61 14.42 -3.62 -13.27
C ALA A 61 15.82 -3.55 -13.91
N GLY A 62 16.48 -4.70 -14.07
CA GLY A 62 17.77 -4.80 -14.76
C GLY A 62 17.69 -4.43 -16.25
N LEU A 63 16.66 -4.88 -16.96
CA LEU A 63 16.43 -4.54 -18.38
C LEU A 63 16.11 -3.05 -18.54
N ALA A 64 15.30 -2.46 -17.66
CA ALA A 64 15.04 -1.02 -17.65
C ALA A 64 16.33 -0.22 -17.38
N GLY A 65 17.19 -0.68 -16.47
CA GLY A 65 18.50 -0.09 -16.21
C GLY A 65 19.45 -0.17 -17.41
N MET A 66 19.35 -1.22 -18.23
CA MET A 66 20.13 -1.35 -19.47
C MET A 66 19.60 -0.45 -20.59
N ALA A 67 18.28 -0.38 -20.78
CA ALA A 67 17.64 0.46 -21.81
C ALA A 67 17.88 1.97 -21.59
N LEU A 68 18.08 2.40 -20.34
CA LEU A 68 18.38 3.79 -19.97
C LEU A 68 19.89 4.15 -20.04
N GLY A 69 20.70 3.36 -20.75
CA GLY A 69 22.09 3.75 -21.04
C GLY A 69 23.13 3.20 -20.05
N GLY A 70 22.93 1.99 -19.54
CA GLY A 70 24.01 1.15 -19.04
C GLY A 70 24.80 1.68 -17.86
N LEU A 71 24.14 2.02 -16.74
CA LEU A 71 24.73 2.09 -15.40
C LEU A 71 23.64 1.73 -14.38
N SER A 72 23.77 0.59 -13.72
CA SER A 72 22.93 0.11 -12.61
C SER A 72 23.07 0.97 -11.32
N LEU A 73 22.93 2.30 -11.44
CA LEU A 73 23.11 3.27 -10.35
C LEU A 73 21.82 3.99 -9.96
N ALA A 74 20.68 3.64 -10.56
CA ALA A 74 19.39 4.17 -10.12
C ALA A 74 19.12 3.70 -8.69
N LYS A 75 19.40 4.53 -7.69
CA LYS A 75 18.99 4.29 -6.31
C LYS A 75 17.49 4.50 -6.20
N ALA A 76 16.81 3.55 -5.55
CA ALA A 76 15.44 3.73 -5.11
C ALA A 76 15.48 4.41 -3.73
N ASN A 77 14.73 5.49 -3.58
CA ASN A 77 14.53 6.11 -2.29
C ASN A 77 13.31 5.46 -1.63
N LEU A 78 13.53 4.97 -0.42
CA LEU A 78 12.52 4.39 0.45
C LEU A 78 12.64 5.08 1.79
N LEU A 79 11.53 5.63 2.28
CA LEU A 79 11.40 5.97 3.70
C LEU A 79 10.78 4.78 4.41
N ARG A 80 11.33 4.39 5.54
CA ARG A 80 10.84 3.30 6.38
C ARG A 80 10.89 3.71 7.84
N GLY A 81 9.89 3.32 8.62
CA GLY A 81 9.93 3.54 10.06
C GLY A 81 8.60 3.21 10.72
N GLU A 82 8.42 3.73 11.93
CA GLU A 82 7.15 3.72 12.63
C GLU A 82 6.50 5.10 12.52
N TYR A 83 5.22 5.11 12.18
CA TYR A 83 4.38 6.30 12.17
C TYR A 83 3.20 6.05 13.10
N GLN A 84 3.14 6.80 14.21
CA GLN A 84 2.14 6.60 15.28
C GLN A 84 2.06 5.14 15.78
N GLY A 85 3.21 4.45 15.87
CA GLY A 85 3.30 3.06 16.33
C GLY A 85 3.04 1.99 15.25
N LEU A 86 2.74 2.41 14.02
CA LEU A 86 2.47 1.52 12.90
C LEU A 86 3.62 1.55 11.89
N ARG A 87 3.95 0.41 11.29
CA ARG A 87 5.03 0.38 10.28
C ARG A 87 4.60 1.11 9.02
N ALA A 88 5.38 2.09 8.60
CA ALA A 88 5.11 2.92 7.44
C ALA A 88 6.24 2.85 6.42
N HIS A 89 5.86 2.93 5.14
CA HIS A 89 6.80 3.10 4.03
C HIS A 89 6.34 4.20 3.08
N VAL A 90 7.30 4.96 2.54
CA VAL A 90 7.08 5.89 1.43
C VAL A 90 8.11 5.59 0.35
N PHE A 91 7.69 5.36 -0.88
CA PHE A 91 8.60 4.99 -1.96
C PHE A 91 8.18 5.61 -3.29
N GLN A 92 9.14 5.72 -4.21
CA GLN A 92 8.88 6.14 -5.58
C GLN A 92 9.01 4.94 -6.53
N ARG A 93 7.95 4.65 -7.28
CA ARG A 93 8.03 3.79 -8.46
C ARG A 93 8.53 4.63 -9.63
N ARG A 94 9.59 4.18 -10.28
CA ARG A 94 10.15 4.78 -11.51
C ARG A 94 9.85 3.87 -12.70
N GLY A 95 9.65 4.44 -13.88
CA GLY A 95 9.36 3.69 -15.10
C GLY A 95 8.44 4.45 -16.05
N GLU A 96 7.75 3.72 -16.92
CA GLU A 96 6.79 4.27 -17.89
C GLU A 96 5.62 5.01 -17.22
N HIS A 97 5.26 4.59 -16.01
CA HIS A 97 4.23 5.22 -15.19
C HIS A 97 4.79 5.47 -13.78
N PRO A 98 5.48 6.61 -13.56
CA PRO A 98 6.01 6.92 -12.25
C PRO A 98 4.86 7.14 -11.25
N SER A 99 5.06 6.67 -10.02
CA SER A 99 4.10 6.90 -8.92
C SER A 99 4.82 7.06 -7.59
N ILE A 100 4.14 7.70 -6.64
CA ILE A 100 4.51 7.71 -5.23
C ILE A 100 3.58 6.76 -4.48
N GLY A 101 4.16 5.81 -3.78
CA GLY A 101 3.47 4.86 -2.92
C GLY A 101 3.67 5.19 -1.45
N ILE A 102 2.59 5.15 -0.68
CA ILE A 102 2.62 5.18 0.79
C ILE A 102 1.92 3.92 1.28
N SER A 103 2.49 3.24 2.26
CA SER A 103 1.86 2.10 2.91
C SER A 103 1.96 2.20 4.41
N LEU A 104 0.90 1.83 5.11
CA LEU A 104 0.86 1.73 6.56
C LEU A 104 0.34 0.34 6.94
N ARG A 105 1.04 -0.34 7.83
CA ARG A 105 0.77 -1.74 8.18
C ARG A 105 0.05 -1.85 9.51
N PHE A 106 -0.98 -2.67 9.57
CA PHE A 106 -1.62 -3.06 10.81
C PHE A 106 -0.71 -3.94 11.69
N ALA A 107 -0.92 -3.88 13.00
CA ALA A 107 -0.25 -4.75 13.96
C ALA A 107 -0.58 -6.23 13.71
N ALA A 108 -1.83 -6.52 13.34
CA ALA A 108 -2.28 -7.84 12.91
C ALA A 108 -3.23 -7.73 11.71
N PRO A 109 -3.29 -8.75 10.82
CA PRO A 109 -4.29 -8.77 9.77
C PRO A 109 -5.71 -8.79 10.36
N VAL A 110 -6.66 -8.13 9.68
CA VAL A 110 -8.09 -8.16 10.01
C VAL A 110 -8.59 -9.61 9.98
N GLY A 111 -8.06 -10.43 9.07
CA GLY A 111 -8.26 -11.87 9.03
C GLY A 111 -9.56 -12.29 8.35
N CYS A 112 -10.05 -11.49 7.41
CA CYS A 112 -11.23 -11.78 6.60
C CYS A 112 -10.98 -11.65 5.09
N GLY A 113 -9.72 -11.51 4.66
CA GLY A 113 -9.39 -11.31 3.26
C GLY A 113 -9.89 -9.97 2.73
N LEU A 114 -9.91 -8.95 3.59
CA LEU A 114 -10.50 -7.65 3.31
C LEU A 114 -9.81 -6.92 2.15
N ARG A 115 -10.62 -6.27 1.32
CA ARG A 115 -10.19 -5.26 0.36
C ARG A 115 -11.26 -4.19 0.21
N ILE A 116 -10.91 -2.93 0.44
CA ILE A 116 -11.79 -1.78 0.23
C ILE A 116 -11.09 -0.82 -0.73
N VAL A 117 -11.79 -0.43 -1.79
CA VAL A 117 -11.29 0.50 -2.82
C VAL A 117 -12.38 1.47 -3.19
N ARG A 118 -12.03 2.66 -3.70
CA ARG A 118 -13.03 3.61 -4.20
C ARG A 118 -13.74 3.10 -5.44
N GLU A 119 -15.06 3.31 -5.51
CA GLU A 119 -15.89 2.99 -6.67
C GLU A 119 -15.43 3.82 -7.89
N GLY A 120 -15.34 3.20 -9.07
CA GLY A 120 -14.91 3.86 -10.32
C GLY A 120 -13.44 3.62 -10.74
N LEU A 121 -12.55 3.18 -9.84
CA LEU A 121 -11.16 2.80 -10.18
C LEU A 121 -11.01 1.42 -10.87
N HIS A 122 -12.09 0.91 -11.44
CA HIS A 122 -12.31 -0.51 -11.74
C HIS A 122 -11.84 -1.01 -13.10
N HIS A 123 -11.06 -0.24 -13.86
CA HIS A 123 -10.60 -0.70 -15.18
C HIS A 123 -9.55 -1.85 -15.13
N LYS A 124 -8.97 -2.19 -13.96
CA LYS A 124 -7.91 -3.22 -13.85
C LYS A 124 -8.29 -4.50 -13.09
N LEU A 125 -9.50 -4.60 -12.53
CA LEU A 125 -9.92 -5.67 -11.61
C LEU A 125 -10.65 -6.86 -12.27
N GLY A 126 -10.66 -6.94 -13.61
CA GLY A 126 -11.51 -7.86 -14.39
C GLY A 126 -11.32 -9.37 -14.21
N LYS A 127 -10.42 -9.83 -13.33
CA LYS A 127 -10.24 -11.27 -13.02
C LYS A 127 -10.58 -11.67 -11.58
N LEU A 128 -10.48 -10.77 -10.60
CA LEU A 128 -10.83 -11.09 -9.20
C LEU A 128 -12.32 -10.82 -8.92
N LEU A 129 -12.91 -9.81 -9.58
CA LEU A 129 -14.32 -9.40 -9.43
C LEU A 129 -15.37 -10.46 -9.77
N ARG A 130 -14.99 -11.61 -10.34
CA ARG A 130 -15.94 -12.67 -10.71
C ARG A 130 -16.23 -13.67 -9.58
N LEU A 131 -15.54 -13.61 -8.44
CA LEU A 131 -15.63 -14.65 -7.39
C LEU A 131 -16.16 -14.17 -6.04
N THR A 132 -16.07 -12.88 -5.72
CA THR A 132 -16.54 -12.31 -4.44
C THR A 132 -17.60 -11.24 -4.69
N GLN A 133 -18.75 -11.37 -4.04
CA GLN A 133 -19.80 -10.35 -4.07
C GLN A 133 -19.34 -9.11 -3.29
N ASP A 134 -19.81 -7.95 -3.72
CA ASP A 134 -19.57 -6.70 -3.02
C ASP A 134 -20.42 -6.63 -1.74
N LEU A 135 -19.77 -6.27 -0.62
CA LEU A 135 -20.38 -6.23 0.70
C LEU A 135 -21.02 -4.87 0.95
N GLN A 136 -22.34 -4.85 0.99
CA GLN A 136 -23.11 -3.63 1.30
C GLN A 136 -23.35 -3.51 2.80
N LEU A 137 -23.01 -2.36 3.39
CA LEU A 137 -23.15 -2.10 4.84
C LEU A 137 -24.49 -1.46 5.21
N ALA A 138 -25.29 -1.04 4.22
CA ALA A 138 -26.44 -0.16 4.38
C ALA A 138 -26.04 1.22 4.96
N ASP A 139 -24.84 1.68 4.61
CA ASP A 139 -24.32 3.00 4.94
C ASP A 139 -24.49 3.94 3.73
N PRO A 140 -25.40 4.92 3.80
CA PRO A 140 -25.75 5.73 2.63
C PRO A 140 -24.64 6.67 2.16
N GLU A 141 -23.60 6.89 2.97
CA GLU A 141 -22.47 7.75 2.61
C GLU A 141 -21.29 6.94 2.10
N LEU A 142 -21.00 5.79 2.74
CA LEU A 142 -19.85 4.97 2.40
C LEU A 142 -20.13 4.01 1.23
N ASP A 143 -21.27 3.33 1.21
CA ASP A 143 -21.59 2.31 0.19
C ASP A 143 -21.53 2.87 -1.26
N PRO A 144 -21.94 4.11 -1.56
CA PRO A 144 -21.79 4.69 -2.92
C PRO A 144 -20.37 5.18 -3.26
N LEU A 145 -19.46 5.20 -2.29
CA LEU A 145 -18.09 5.69 -2.47
C LEU A 145 -17.09 4.55 -2.66
N VAL A 146 -17.35 3.39 -2.07
CA VAL A 146 -16.38 2.29 -1.99
C VAL A 146 -16.99 0.97 -2.41
N LEU A 147 -16.11 0.05 -2.80
CA LEU A 147 -16.40 -1.35 -3.03
C LEU A 147 -15.64 -2.16 -2.00
N ILE A 148 -16.36 -3.04 -1.31
CA ILE A 148 -15.88 -3.81 -0.17
C ILE A 148 -15.93 -5.29 -0.53
N GLN A 149 -14.78 -5.94 -0.51
CA GLN A 149 -14.65 -7.36 -0.75
C GLN A 149 -14.04 -8.03 0.48
N ALA A 150 -14.56 -9.21 0.81
CA ALA A 150 -14.03 -10.04 1.88
C ALA A 150 -14.22 -11.51 1.53
N GLU A 151 -13.31 -12.36 1.98
CA GLU A 151 -13.48 -13.82 1.97
C GLU A 151 -14.42 -14.28 3.11
N ASP A 152 -14.38 -13.58 4.25
CA ASP A 152 -15.31 -13.77 5.38
C ASP A 152 -16.16 -12.51 5.59
N GLU A 153 -17.33 -12.48 4.95
CA GLU A 153 -18.26 -11.34 5.00
C GLU A 153 -18.78 -11.06 6.41
N SER A 154 -19.00 -12.09 7.23
CA SER A 154 -19.52 -11.91 8.59
C SER A 154 -18.50 -11.15 9.44
N ARG A 155 -17.25 -11.58 9.40
CA ARG A 155 -16.17 -10.93 10.13
C ARG A 155 -15.88 -9.53 9.60
N ALA A 156 -15.97 -9.31 8.29
CA ALA A 156 -15.85 -7.98 7.71
C ALA A 156 -16.98 -7.04 8.18
N ARG A 157 -18.24 -7.51 8.24
CA ARG A 157 -19.35 -6.74 8.80
C ARG A 157 -19.13 -6.39 10.26
N ASP A 158 -18.68 -7.35 11.08
CA ASP A 158 -18.40 -7.10 12.49
C ASP A 158 -17.28 -6.06 12.68
N TRP A 159 -16.22 -6.13 11.85
CA TRP A 159 -15.15 -5.14 11.87
C TRP A 159 -15.65 -3.75 11.46
N LEU A 160 -16.48 -3.68 10.40
CA LEU A 160 -17.07 -2.43 9.88
C LEU A 160 -18.29 -1.95 10.68
N ALA A 161 -18.74 -2.70 11.69
CA ALA A 161 -19.83 -2.27 12.57
C ALA A 161 -19.45 -1.05 13.41
N ASN A 162 -18.14 -0.82 13.62
CA ASN A 162 -17.63 0.35 14.32
C ASN A 162 -17.87 1.64 13.52
N GLU A 163 -18.74 2.52 14.05
CA GLU A 163 -19.09 3.81 13.46
C GLU A 163 -17.89 4.74 13.29
N ALA A 164 -16.97 4.78 14.26
CA ALA A 164 -15.78 5.63 14.18
C ALA A 164 -14.89 5.20 13.02
N LEU A 165 -14.72 3.89 12.83
CA LEU A 165 -13.96 3.35 11.70
C LEU A 165 -14.61 3.74 10.36
N ARG A 166 -15.93 3.62 10.22
CA ARG A 166 -16.62 4.02 8.98
C ARG A 166 -16.46 5.51 8.68
N ALA A 167 -16.52 6.36 9.70
CA ALA A 167 -16.29 7.79 9.56
C ALA A 167 -14.86 8.12 9.09
N GLU A 168 -13.84 7.45 9.65
CA GLU A 168 -12.45 7.63 9.21
C GLU A 168 -12.21 7.07 7.80
N LEU A 169 -12.84 5.94 7.44
CA LEU A 169 -12.79 5.41 6.08
C LEU A 169 -13.39 6.40 5.07
N LEU A 170 -14.55 6.98 5.39
CA LEU A 170 -15.19 7.98 4.55
C LEU A 170 -14.26 9.19 4.32
N GLN A 171 -13.66 9.73 5.37
CA GLN A 171 -12.70 10.85 5.27
C GLN A 171 -11.49 10.47 4.42
N LEU A 172 -10.92 9.29 4.63
CA LEU A 172 -9.77 8.79 3.88
C LEU A 172 -10.06 8.66 2.37
N PHE A 173 -11.21 8.07 2.01
CA PHE A 173 -11.61 7.90 0.61
C PHE A 173 -12.06 9.21 -0.05
N GLN A 174 -12.54 10.19 0.71
CA GLN A 174 -12.78 11.55 0.22
C GLN A 174 -11.47 12.31 -0.03
N LEU A 175 -10.46 12.11 0.82
CA LEU A 175 -9.14 12.75 0.70
C LEU A 175 -8.42 12.33 -0.59
N SER A 176 -8.55 11.06 -1.00
CA SER A 176 -7.80 10.56 -2.14
C SER A 176 -8.43 9.34 -2.81
N GLU A 177 -8.39 9.33 -4.14
CA GLU A 177 -8.84 8.21 -4.96
C GLU A 177 -7.81 7.06 -4.95
N GLY A 178 -6.53 7.35 -4.76
CA GLY A 178 -5.46 6.36 -4.84
C GLY A 178 -5.35 5.40 -3.66
N VAL A 179 -6.31 5.44 -2.73
CA VAL A 179 -6.26 4.68 -1.47
C VAL A 179 -6.92 3.32 -1.62
N GLU A 180 -6.35 2.36 -0.90
CA GLU A 180 -6.88 1.01 -0.76
C GLU A 180 -6.66 0.52 0.68
N VAL A 181 -7.69 -0.08 1.26
CA VAL A 181 -7.61 -0.79 2.52
C VAL A 181 -7.53 -2.28 2.21
N LEU A 182 -6.61 -2.97 2.86
CA LEU A 182 -6.33 -4.39 2.67
C LEU A 182 -6.40 -5.08 4.02
N ASP A 183 -6.53 -6.40 4.00
CA ASP A 183 -6.57 -7.22 5.22
C ASP A 183 -5.39 -6.95 6.17
N TRP A 184 -4.24 -6.54 5.65
CA TRP A 184 -3.00 -6.35 6.41
C TRP A 184 -2.61 -4.87 6.64
N GLY A 185 -3.37 -3.91 6.12
CA GLY A 185 -3.03 -2.49 6.25
C GLY A 185 -3.66 -1.61 5.19
N LEU A 186 -3.08 -0.44 5.00
CA LEU A 186 -3.52 0.55 4.04
C LEU A 186 -2.42 0.85 3.03
N ARG A 187 -2.84 1.17 1.81
CA ARG A 187 -1.99 1.62 0.73
C ARG A 187 -2.55 2.87 0.09
N TYR A 188 -1.65 3.72 -0.37
CA TYR A 188 -1.94 4.85 -1.23
C TYR A 188 -0.96 4.86 -2.39
N ASP A 189 -1.46 5.16 -3.58
CA ASP A 189 -0.66 5.36 -4.78
C ASP A 189 -1.14 6.59 -5.55
N GLU A 190 -0.25 7.54 -5.84
CA GLU A 190 -0.54 8.64 -6.76
C GLU A 190 0.40 8.67 -7.97
N PRO A 191 -0.13 8.92 -9.19
CA PRO A 191 0.70 9.15 -10.36
C PRO A 191 1.61 10.37 -10.18
N GLY A 192 2.83 10.25 -10.67
CA GLY A 192 3.81 11.33 -10.68
C GLY A 192 5.08 11.00 -9.91
N GLU A 193 5.99 11.97 -9.91
CA GLU A 193 7.34 11.82 -9.35
C GLU A 193 7.57 12.65 -8.09
N THR A 194 6.57 13.41 -7.66
CA THR A 194 6.69 14.37 -6.56
C THR A 194 5.48 14.31 -5.66
N ILE A 195 5.73 14.13 -4.37
CA ILE A 195 4.80 14.42 -3.28
C ILE A 195 5.42 15.50 -2.41
N ASN A 196 4.63 16.45 -1.92
CA ASN A 196 5.10 17.38 -0.90
C ASN A 196 4.87 16.77 0.50
N ALA A 197 5.69 17.18 1.46
CA ALA A 197 5.68 16.56 2.78
C ALA A 197 4.35 16.73 3.53
N GLY A 198 3.69 17.88 3.37
CA GLY A 198 2.36 18.12 3.96
C GLY A 198 1.30 17.14 3.44
N ARG A 199 1.31 16.83 2.14
CA ARG A 199 0.40 15.84 1.53
C ARG A 199 0.75 14.43 1.99
N ALA A 200 2.02 14.07 2.03
CA ALA A 200 2.45 12.76 2.54
C ALA A 200 2.02 12.55 3.99
N ARG A 201 2.21 13.58 4.85
CA ARG A 201 1.77 13.59 6.24
C ARG A 201 0.26 13.47 6.35
N ALA A 202 -0.51 14.28 5.62
CA ALA A 202 -1.97 14.23 5.66
C ALA A 202 -2.53 12.85 5.27
N ILE A 203 -1.93 12.19 4.28
CA ILE A 203 -2.30 10.82 3.90
C ILE A 203 -1.94 9.83 5.03
N LEU A 204 -0.74 9.91 5.58
CA LEU A 204 -0.30 9.04 6.69
C LEU A 204 -1.16 9.21 7.94
N ASP A 205 -1.53 10.45 8.30
CA ASP A 205 -2.41 10.75 9.42
C ASP A 205 -3.81 10.14 9.20
N ALA A 206 -4.39 10.31 8.00
CA ALA A 206 -5.67 9.71 7.68
C ALA A 206 -5.61 8.16 7.72
N MET A 207 -4.53 7.56 7.22
CA MET A 207 -4.33 6.11 7.31
C MET A 207 -4.16 5.63 8.75
N ALA A 208 -3.43 6.38 9.58
CA ALA A 208 -3.23 6.06 11.00
C ALA A 208 -4.54 6.19 11.80
N ASN A 209 -5.38 7.18 11.51
CA ASN A 209 -6.69 7.32 12.15
C ASN A 209 -7.63 6.15 11.84
N VAL A 210 -7.62 5.66 10.59
CA VAL A 210 -8.35 4.43 10.22
C VAL A 210 -7.82 3.23 11.01
N ALA A 211 -6.50 3.06 11.09
CA ALA A 211 -5.89 1.98 11.85
C ALA A 211 -6.25 2.04 13.35
N ALA A 212 -6.14 3.21 13.97
CA ALA A 212 -6.49 3.42 15.38
C ALA A 212 -7.98 3.11 15.64
N SER A 213 -8.88 3.57 14.75
CA SER A 213 -10.31 3.28 14.85
C SER A 213 -10.64 1.80 14.64
N ALA A 214 -9.79 1.09 13.89
CA ALA A 214 -9.86 -0.35 13.71
C ALA A 214 -9.25 -1.17 14.87
N GLY A 215 -8.70 -0.49 15.90
CA GLY A 215 -8.02 -1.13 17.03
C GLY A 215 -6.66 -1.73 16.68
N GLN A 216 -5.95 -1.14 15.71
CA GLN A 216 -4.63 -1.57 15.22
C GLN A 216 -3.48 -0.74 15.78
#